data_AF-A0A529F8Z6-F1
#
_entry.id   AF-A0A529F8Z6-F1
#
_cell.length_a   1.000
_cell.length_b   1.000
_cell.length_c   1.000
_cell.angle_alpha   90.00
_cell.angle_beta   90.00
_cell.angle_gamma   90.00
#
_symmetry.space_group_name_H-M   'P 1'
#
loop_
_entity.id
_entity.type
_entity.pdbx_description
1 polymer ?
#
loop_
_entity_poly.entity_id
_entity_poly.type
_entity_poly.pdbx_seq_one_letter_code
_entity_poly.pdbx_strand_id
1 'polypeptide(L)'
;QTLDAALKSFADGEVIAVDMASANGRPFIHQFSIGLHAKMVQLREGMEFGSRLGKMRASARAAWATIKNPPALKVTLTIGEAEIVTRATGIGVTNNLFGEGHLPYA
;
A
#
# COMPACT_ATOMS: atom_id res chain seq x y z
N GLN A 1 7.41 -5.84 19.29
CA GLN A 1 6.91 -5.36 20.60
C GLN A 1 6.09 -6.47 21.24
N THR A 2 6.10 -6.60 22.57
CA THR A 2 5.15 -7.46 23.29
C THR A 2 3.83 -6.71 23.51
N LEU A 3 2.72 -7.42 23.76
CA LEU A 3 1.44 -6.78 24.06
C LEU A 3 1.55 -5.85 25.27
N ASP A 4 2.22 -6.30 26.33
CA ASP A 4 2.42 -5.50 27.55
C ASP A 4 3.20 -4.22 27.26
N ALA A 5 4.22 -4.27 26.41
CA ALA A 5 4.99 -3.09 26.02
C ALA A 5 4.16 -2.12 25.17
N ALA A 6 3.28 -2.63 24.29
CA ALA A 6 2.38 -1.80 23.48
C ALA A 6 1.33 -1.12 24.37
N LEU A 7 0.76 -1.84 25.34
CA LEU A 7 -0.19 -1.29 26.30
C LEU A 7 0.46 -0.21 27.17
N LYS A 8 1.68 -0.45 27.65
CA LYS A 8 2.45 0.55 28.40
C LYS A 8 2.71 1.81 27.56
N SER A 9 3.15 1.63 26.32
CA SER A 9 3.38 2.75 25.39
C SER A 9 2.11 3.53 25.07
N PHE A 10 0.96 2.85 24.97
CA PHE A 10 -0.33 3.50 24.75
C PHE A 10 -0.83 4.26 25.99
N ALA A 11 -0.59 3.72 27.19
CA ALA A 11 -1.00 4.34 28.45
C ALA A 11 -0.13 5.55 28.85
N ASP A 12 1.19 5.44 28.65
CA ASP A 12 2.17 6.45 29.05
C ASP A 12 2.53 7.43 27.91
N GLY A 13 1.99 7.21 26.71
CA GLY A 13 2.32 7.95 25.51
C GLY A 13 1.79 9.38 25.50
N GLU A 14 2.44 10.25 24.72
CA GLU A 14 1.98 11.61 24.49
C GLU A 14 1.13 11.70 23.23
N VAL A 15 0.04 12.48 23.30
CA VAL A 15 -0.78 12.79 22.12
C VAL A 15 -0.07 13.83 21.29
N ILE A 16 0.29 13.46 20.07
CA ILE A 16 0.91 14.35 19.08
C ILE A 16 0.00 14.53 17.87
N ALA A 17 0.12 15.70 17.23
CA ALA A 17 -0.49 15.92 15.93
C ALA A 17 0.24 15.09 14.86
N VAL A 18 -0.53 14.46 13.98
CA VAL A 18 -0.01 13.69 12.84
C VAL A 18 -0.76 14.08 11.58
N ASP A 19 -0.06 14.03 10.45
CA ASP A 19 -0.66 14.31 9.16
C ASP A 19 -1.64 13.19 8.75
N MET A 20 -2.70 13.58 8.06
CA MET A 20 -3.66 12.66 7.47
C MET A 20 -4.00 13.13 6.06
N ALA A 21 -3.75 12.28 5.09
CA ALA A 21 -4.08 12.56 3.70
C ALA A 21 -5.48 12.03 3.37
N SER A 22 -6.05 12.49 2.25
CA SER A 22 -7.31 11.97 1.74
C SER A 22 -7.27 11.68 0.25
N ALA A 23 -8.03 10.67 -0.17
CA ALA A 23 -8.25 10.36 -1.58
C ALA A 23 -9.76 10.43 -1.85
N ASN A 24 -10.19 11.35 -2.71
CA ASN A 24 -11.61 11.61 -2.99
C ASN A 24 -12.44 11.83 -1.71
N GLY A 25 -11.91 12.61 -0.76
CA GLY A 25 -12.54 12.91 0.53
C GLY A 25 -12.50 11.77 1.55
N ARG A 26 -11.89 10.62 1.23
CA ARG A 26 -11.73 9.50 2.17
C ARG A 26 -10.35 9.56 2.83
N PRO A 27 -10.25 9.67 4.16
CA PRO A 27 -8.96 9.75 4.84
C PRO A 27 -8.16 8.44 4.74
N PHE A 28 -6.84 8.55 4.71
CA PHE A 28 -5.91 7.43 4.85
C PHE A 28 -4.69 7.85 5.68
N ILE A 29 -4.16 6.92 6.48
CA ILE A 29 -3.06 7.18 7.42
C ILE A 29 -1.71 6.79 6.81
N HIS A 30 -1.60 5.60 6.21
CA HIS A 30 -0.31 5.07 5.75
C HIS A 30 -0.03 5.34 4.28
N GLN A 31 -0.86 4.79 3.41
CA GLN A 31 -0.61 4.81 1.97
C GLN A 31 -1.91 4.69 1.18
N PHE A 32 -1.97 5.43 0.08
CA PHE A 32 -2.92 5.27 -1.00
C PHE A 32 -2.18 4.77 -2.26
N SER A 33 -2.81 3.89 -3.04
CA SER A 33 -2.18 3.36 -4.25
C SER A 33 -3.17 3.03 -5.34
N ILE A 34 -2.76 3.23 -6.60
CA ILE A 34 -3.49 2.80 -7.80
C ILE A 34 -2.59 1.99 -8.74
N GLY A 35 -3.20 1.30 -9.70
CA GLY A 35 -2.50 0.48 -10.69
C GLY A 35 -2.07 -0.86 -10.12
N LEU A 36 -0.78 -1.18 -10.24
CA LEU A 36 -0.24 -2.50 -9.97
C LEU A 36 -0.58 -3.02 -8.56
N HIS A 37 -0.38 -2.22 -7.51
CA HIS A 37 -0.64 -2.65 -6.13
C HIS A 37 -2.13 -2.97 -5.89
N ALA A 38 -3.03 -2.06 -6.30
CA ALA A 38 -4.47 -2.29 -6.21
C ALA A 38 -4.90 -3.54 -6.99
N LYS A 39 -4.32 -3.77 -8.18
CA LYS A 39 -4.60 -4.97 -8.98
C LYS A 39 -4.15 -6.26 -8.28
N MET A 40 -2.97 -6.24 -7.65
CA MET A 40 -2.46 -7.38 -6.88
C MET A 40 -3.36 -7.69 -5.67
N VAL A 41 -3.81 -6.67 -4.94
CA VAL A 41 -4.75 -6.84 -3.80
C VAL A 41 -6.08 -7.42 -4.29
N GLN A 42 -6.67 -6.86 -5.35
CA GLN A 42 -7.93 -7.37 -5.92
C GLN A 42 -7.82 -8.85 -6.33
N LEU A 43 -6.73 -9.22 -7.01
CA LEU A 43 -6.50 -10.61 -7.39
C LEU A 43 -6.32 -11.51 -6.17
N ARG A 44 -5.66 -11.02 -5.12
CA ARG A 44 -5.49 -11.74 -3.85
C ARG A 44 -6.82 -12.01 -3.16
N GLU A 45 -7.70 -11.02 -3.07
CA GLU A 45 -8.99 -11.11 -2.40
C GLU A 45 -9.96 -12.05 -3.10
N GLY A 46 -9.94 -12.09 -4.44
CA GLY A 46 -10.82 -12.96 -5.23
C GLY A 46 -10.49 -14.46 -5.18
N MET A 47 -9.50 -14.88 -4.39
CA MET A 47 -9.14 -16.28 -4.25
C MET A 47 -9.70 -16.85 -2.93
N GLU A 48 -10.79 -17.61 -3.01
CA GLU A 48 -11.35 -18.41 -1.91
C GLU A 48 -10.55 -19.72 -1.76
N PHE A 49 -10.13 -20.08 -0.55
CA PHE A 49 -9.10 -21.12 -0.39
C PHE A 49 -9.37 -22.19 0.71
N GLY A 50 -9.49 -23.45 0.30
CA GLY A 50 -9.70 -24.61 1.18
C GLY A 50 -8.47 -25.22 1.90
N SER A 51 -7.21 -25.01 1.46
CA SER A 51 -6.02 -25.64 2.12
C SER A 51 -4.72 -24.82 2.08
N ARG A 52 -3.81 -25.02 3.07
CA ARG A 52 -2.60 -24.22 3.32
C ARG A 52 -1.54 -24.24 2.20
N LEU A 53 -1.37 -25.35 1.47
CA LEU A 53 -0.38 -25.48 0.39
C LEU A 53 -0.90 -25.00 -0.97
N GLY A 54 -2.19 -25.22 -1.26
CA GLY A 54 -2.85 -24.64 -2.43
C GLY A 54 -2.87 -23.11 -2.38
N LYS A 55 -3.04 -22.54 -1.18
CA LYS A 55 -2.97 -21.10 -0.88
C LYS A 55 -1.68 -20.44 -1.36
N MET A 56 -0.52 -21.05 -1.12
CA MET A 56 0.77 -20.46 -1.48
C MET A 56 1.03 -20.47 -2.99
N ARG A 57 0.78 -21.60 -3.67
CA ARG A 57 1.05 -21.71 -5.12
C ARG A 57 0.14 -20.84 -5.97
N ALA A 58 -1.15 -20.75 -5.63
CA ALA A 58 -2.10 -19.90 -6.33
C ALA A 58 -1.81 -18.40 -6.12
N SER A 59 -1.50 -18.00 -4.89
CA SER A 59 -1.10 -16.62 -4.56
C SER A 59 0.15 -16.19 -5.32
N ALA A 60 1.17 -17.06 -5.38
CA ALA A 60 2.38 -16.79 -6.14
C ALA A 60 2.12 -16.67 -7.65
N ARG A 61 1.25 -17.53 -8.22
CA ARG A 61 0.92 -17.50 -9.65
C ARG A 61 0.12 -16.25 -10.05
N ALA A 62 -0.81 -15.79 -9.19
CA ALA A 62 -1.57 -14.56 -9.43
C ALA A 62 -0.70 -13.30 -9.33
N ALA A 63 0.19 -13.24 -8.33
CA ALA A 63 1.21 -12.19 -8.23
C ALA A 63 2.09 -12.18 -9.50
N TRP A 64 2.55 -13.35 -9.95
CA TRP A 64 3.35 -13.49 -11.17
C TRP A 64 2.61 -13.04 -12.43
N ALA A 65 1.31 -13.33 -12.55
CA ALA A 65 0.50 -12.91 -13.69
C ALA A 65 0.34 -11.38 -13.77
N THR A 66 0.24 -10.71 -12.62
CA THR A 66 0.12 -9.24 -12.56
C THR A 66 1.46 -8.56 -12.88
N ILE A 67 2.57 -9.17 -12.46
CA ILE A 67 3.93 -8.72 -12.82
C ILE A 67 4.21 -8.94 -14.31
N LYS A 68 3.70 -10.02 -14.91
CA LYS A 68 3.96 -10.37 -16.32
C LYS A 68 3.27 -9.43 -17.31
N ASN A 69 2.12 -8.85 -16.96
CA ASN A 69 1.45 -7.85 -17.78
C ASN A 69 0.94 -6.70 -16.89
N PRO A 70 1.84 -5.82 -16.44
CA PRO A 70 1.48 -4.78 -15.51
C PRO A 70 0.55 -3.76 -16.20
N PRO A 71 -0.43 -3.20 -15.49
CA PRO A 71 -1.24 -2.12 -16.04
C PRO A 71 -0.33 -0.96 -16.45
N ALA A 72 -0.70 -0.22 -17.48
CA ALA A 72 0.04 0.95 -17.92
C ALA A 72 -0.86 2.17 -17.90
N LEU A 73 -0.65 3.04 -16.91
CA LEU A 73 -1.44 4.23 -16.68
C LEU A 73 -0.70 5.41 -17.30
N LYS A 74 -1.35 6.12 -18.23
CA LYS A 74 -0.92 7.47 -18.63
C LYS A 74 -1.56 8.44 -17.65
N VAL A 75 -0.74 9.21 -16.95
CA VAL A 75 -1.19 10.04 -15.83
C VAL A 75 -0.52 11.40 -15.88
N THR A 76 -1.27 12.40 -15.46
CA THR A 76 -0.79 13.74 -15.15
C THR A 76 -0.84 13.89 -13.64
N LEU A 77 0.29 14.19 -13.03
CA LEU A 77 0.43 14.42 -11.59
C LEU A 77 0.69 15.90 -11.37
N THR A 78 -0.21 16.57 -10.66
CA THR A 78 -0.01 17.93 -10.18
C THR A 78 0.50 17.86 -8.74
N ILE A 79 1.72 18.35 -8.49
CA ILE A 79 2.38 18.32 -7.19
C ILE A 79 2.86 19.74 -6.87
N GLY A 80 2.12 20.43 -6.00
CA GLY A 80 2.32 21.87 -5.82
C GLY A 80 2.11 22.59 -7.15
N GLU A 81 3.11 23.34 -7.60
CA GLU A 81 3.10 24.04 -8.90
C GLU A 81 3.63 23.19 -10.06
N ALA A 82 4.19 22.00 -9.78
CA ALA A 82 4.76 21.14 -10.80
C ALA A 82 3.68 20.24 -11.44
N GLU A 83 3.79 20.07 -12.76
CA GLU A 83 3.00 19.09 -13.51
C GLU A 83 3.93 18.04 -14.11
N ILE A 84 3.63 16.77 -13.85
CA ILE A 84 4.40 15.64 -14.36
C ILE A 84 3.47 14.76 -15.18
N VAL A 85 3.71 14.71 -16.49
CA VAL A 85 3.04 13.76 -17.39
C VAL A 85 3.93 12.53 -17.53
N THR A 86 3.43 11.37 -17.11
CA THR A 86 4.21 10.13 -17.12
C THR A 86 3.37 8.91 -17.47
N ARG A 87 4.07 7.82 -17.77
CA ARG A 87 3.50 6.48 -17.91
C ARG A 87 4.05 5.60 -16.79
N ALA A 88 3.17 5.16 -15.90
CA ALA A 88 3.52 4.36 -14.73
C ALA A 88 2.69 3.08 -14.65
N THR A 89 3.25 2.04 -14.01
CA THR A 89 2.52 0.80 -13.75
C THR A 89 1.70 0.84 -12.47
N GLY A 90 2.09 1.73 -11.55
CA GLY A 90 1.34 2.03 -10.34
C GLY A 90 1.80 3.36 -9.77
N ILE A 91 0.95 3.96 -8.95
CA ILE A 91 1.26 5.19 -8.22
C ILE A 91 0.95 4.91 -6.76
N GLY A 92 1.87 5.27 -5.88
CA GLY A 92 1.71 5.23 -4.43
C GLY A 92 1.91 6.63 -3.86
N VAL A 93 1.01 7.05 -2.98
CA VAL A 93 1.13 8.25 -2.17
C VAL A 93 1.19 7.78 -0.72
N THR A 94 2.27 8.10 -0.01
CA THR A 94 2.51 7.66 1.36
C THR A 94 2.64 8.87 2.27
N ASN A 95 2.13 8.74 3.49
CA ASN A 95 2.41 9.67 4.58
C ASN A 95 3.55 9.14 5.48
N ASN A 96 3.92 7.87 5.32
CA ASN A 96 5.02 7.26 6.04
C ASN A 96 6.32 7.33 5.23
N LEU A 97 7.44 7.54 5.94
CA LEU A 97 8.77 7.43 5.37
C LEU A 97 9.04 6.00 4.88
N PHE A 98 9.58 5.87 3.68
CA PHE A 98 10.18 4.62 3.22
C PHE A 98 11.54 4.47 3.91
N GLY A 99 11.75 3.40 4.68
CA GLY A 99 13.06 3.10 5.24
C GLY A 99 14.08 2.70 4.16
N GLU A 100 15.38 2.72 4.49
CA GLU A 100 16.41 2.08 3.66
C GLU A 100 16.08 0.58 3.55
N GLY A 101 15.57 0.13 2.40
CA GLY A 101 15.13 -1.26 2.20
C GLY A 101 13.61 -1.45 2.05
N HIS A 102 12.92 -0.54 1.38
CA HIS A 102 11.69 -0.81 0.61
C HIS A 102 10.45 -1.33 1.37
N LEU A 103 10.37 -1.15 2.70
CA LEU A 103 9.15 -1.39 3.46
C LEU A 103 8.79 -0.15 4.29
N PRO A 104 7.51 0.26 4.31
CA PRO A 104 7.06 1.36 5.17
C PRO A 104 7.24 0.97 6.64
N TYR A 105 7.66 1.92 7.47
CA TYR A 105 7.62 1.76 8.93
C TYR A 105 6.16 1.49 9.34
N ALA A 106 5.92 0.36 9.99
CA ALA A 106 4.63 -0.05 10.55
C ALA A 106 4.80 -0.43 12.02
#